data_AF-A0AB34FVV2-F1
#
_entry.id   AF-A0AB34FVV2-F1
#
_cell.length_a   1.000
_cell.length_b   1.000
_cell.length_c   1.000
_cell.angle_alpha   90.00
_cell.angle_beta   90.00
_cell.angle_gamma   90.00
#
_symmetry.space_group_name_H-M   'P 1'
#
loop_
_entity.id
_entity.type
_entity.pdbx_description
1 polymer ?
#
loop_
_entity_poly.entity_id
_entity_poly.type
_entity_poly.pdbx_seq_one_letter_code
_entity_poly.pdbx_strand_id
1 'polypeptide(L)' 'MCDWDEFLFACNHSVFRLKWHCHSARNDPNHRCYRVQVLRNSWRQARLCDDCIAQTRAQAQNAAGQ' A
#
# COMPACT_ATOMS: atom_id res chain seq x y z
N MET A 1 12.09 -6.59 -14.34
CA MET A 1 11.65 -6.78 -12.94
C MET A 1 10.49 -5.83 -12.69
N CYS A 2 9.62 -6.13 -11.74
CA CYS A 2 8.62 -5.15 -11.30
C CYS A 2 9.27 -4.23 -10.27
N ASP A 3 9.06 -2.94 -10.46
CA ASP A 3 9.54 -1.91 -9.54
C ASP A 3 8.41 -1.48 -8.63
N TRP A 4 8.65 -1.45 -7.33
CA TRP A 4 7.70 -1.07 -6.30
C TRP A 4 8.19 0.16 -5.55
N ASP A 5 7.25 0.94 -5.02
CA ASP A 5 7.51 1.95 -4.01
C ASP A 5 6.77 1.53 -2.71
N GLU A 6 7.40 1.74 -1.56
CA GLU A 6 6.83 1.52 -0.24
C GLU A 6 6.35 2.86 0.33
N PHE A 7 5.23 2.83 1.05
CA PHE A 7 4.67 3.96 1.76
C PHE A 7 4.54 3.59 3.24
N LEU A 8 5.33 4.23 4.10
CA LEU A 8 5.33 4.02 5.54
C LEU A 8 4.48 5.09 6.23
N PHE A 9 3.43 4.69 6.92
CA PHE A 9 2.46 5.60 7.54
C PHE A 9 2.81 5.89 9.00
N ALA A 10 2.20 6.95 9.56
CA ALA A 10 2.41 7.36 10.95
C ALA A 10 1.96 6.28 11.96
N CYS A 11 1.04 5.40 11.57
CA CYS A 11 0.61 4.23 12.35
C CYS A 11 1.58 3.03 12.27
N ASN A 12 2.76 3.21 11.68
CA ASN A 12 3.79 2.17 11.50
C ASN A 12 3.40 1.01 10.58
N HIS A 13 2.28 1.14 9.85
CA HIS A 13 1.94 0.26 8.73
C HIS A 13 2.67 0.69 7.47
N SER A 14 2.97 -0.26 6.58
CA SER A 14 3.46 0.04 5.24
C SER A 14 2.60 -0.59 4.15
N VAL A 15 2.57 0.06 2.99
CA VAL A 15 1.89 -0.43 1.78
C VAL A 15 2.86 -0.34 0.61
N PHE A 16 2.91 -1.41 -0.19
CA PHE A 16 3.68 -1.45 -1.43
C PHE A 16 2.78 -1.15 -2.61
N ARG A 17 3.19 -0.25 -3.50
CA ARG A 17 2.51 0.04 -4.76
C ARG A 17 3.43 -0.20 -5.94
N LEU A 18 2.88 -0.81 -6.98
CA LEU A 18 3.63 -1.09 -8.19
C LEU A 18 3.90 0.23 -8.92
N LYS A 19 5.17 0.54 -9.09
CA LYS A 19 5.64 1.73 -9.82
C LYS A 19 5.74 1.42 -11.30
N TRP A 20 6.36 0.28 -11.65
CA TRP A 20 6.51 -0.15 -13.03
C TRP A 20 6.38 -1.67 -13.16
N HIS A 21 5.55 -2.08 -14.12
CA HIS A 21 5.47 -3.46 -14.55
C HIS A 21 6.77 -3.90 -15.25
N CYS A 22 7.17 -5.16 -15.04
CA CYS A 22 8.19 -5.82 -15.85
C CYS A 22 7.72 -5.99 -17.30
N HIS A 23 8.64 -6.29 -18.23
CA HIS A 23 8.30 -6.42 -19.66
C HIS A 23 7.14 -7.40 -19.92
N SER A 24 7.14 -8.57 -19.26
CA SER A 24 6.07 -9.56 -19.40
C SER A 24 4.74 -9.09 -18.81
N ALA A 25 4.76 -8.43 -17.65
CA ALA A 25 3.57 -7.97 -16.95
C ALA A 25 2.89 -6.77 -17.62
N ARG A 26 3.61 -6.03 -18.48
CA ARG A 26 3.03 -4.90 -19.22
C ARG A 26 2.01 -5.35 -20.27
N ASN A 27 2.15 -6.56 -20.78
CA ASN A 27 1.34 -7.06 -21.90
C ASN A 27 0.27 -8.08 -21.47
N ASP A 28 0.24 -8.46 -20.20
CA ASP A 28 -0.72 -9.43 -19.67
C ASP A 28 -1.26 -8.94 -18.32
N PRO A 29 -2.54 -8.50 -18.25
CA PRO A 29 -3.18 -8.03 -17.04
C PRO A 29 -3.25 -9.09 -15.92
N ASN A 30 -3.21 -10.37 -16.28
CA ASN A 30 -3.27 -11.49 -15.33
C ASN A 30 -1.88 -11.99 -14.93
N HIS A 31 -0.81 -11.31 -15.39
CA HIS A 31 0.55 -11.74 -15.14
C HIS A 31 0.89 -11.70 -13.65
N ARG A 32 1.06 -12.88 -13.06
CA ARG A 32 1.68 -13.02 -11.74
C ARG A 32 3.20 -13.04 -11.91
N CYS A 33 3.84 -11.96 -11.43
CA CYS A 33 5.29 -11.81 -11.53
C CYS A 33 5.98 -12.63 -10.43
N TYR A 34 6.53 -13.79 -10.79
CA TYR A 34 7.31 -14.65 -9.87
C TYR A 34 8.82 -14.37 -9.91
N ARG A 35 9.24 -13.32 -10.63
CA ARG A 35 10.65 -12.92 -10.73
C ARG A 35 11.03 -11.98 -9.59
N VAL A 36 12.33 -11.75 -9.43
CA VAL A 36 12.88 -10.74 -8.51
C VAL A 36 12.16 -9.41 -8.69
N GLN A 37 11.74 -8.85 -7.56
CA GLN A 37 11.04 -7.57 -7.45
C GLN A 37 11.98 -6.57 -6.77
N VAL A 38 11.94 -5.32 -7.20
CA VAL A 38 12.84 -4.28 -6.69
C VAL A 38 12.03 -3.21 -5.97
N LEU A 39 12.35 -2.96 -4.70
CA LEU A 39 11.87 -1.78 -4.00
C LEU A 39 12.76 -0.59 -4.38
N ARG A 40 12.18 0.43 -5.02
CA ARG A 40 12.92 1.60 -5.51
C ARG A 40 12.99 2.71 -4.48
N ASN A 41 11.87 3.03 -3.84
CA ASN A 41 11.79 4.11 -2.86
C ASN A 41 10.93 3.68 -1.69
N SER A 42 11.18 4.30 -0.53
CA SER A 42 10.31 4.24 0.64
C SER A 42 9.95 5.66 1.06
N TRP A 43 8.65 5.93 1.13
CA TRP A 43 8.10 7.26 1.36
C TRP A 43 7.40 7.31 2.70
N ARG A 44 7.89 8.14 3.63
CA ARG A 44 7.20 8.38 4.90
C ARG A 44 5.99 9.29 4.67
N GLN A 45 4.84 8.86 5.17
CA GLN A 45 3.58 9.60 5.12
C GLN A 45 3.29 10.16 6.51
N ALA A 46 2.90 11.43 6.58
CA ALA A 46 2.49 12.07 7.83
C ALA A 46 1.06 11.68 8.28
N ARG A 47 0.36 10.85 7.50
CA ARG A 47 -1.01 10.39 7.78
C ARG A 47 -1.05 8.95 8.27
N LEU A 48 -2.17 8.56 8.88
CA LEU A 48 -2.53 7.17 9.15
C LEU A 48 -2.87 6.44 7.84
N CYS A 49 -2.72 5.11 7.81
CA CYS A 49 -3.21 4.31 6.68
C CYS A 49 -4.75 4.27 6.65
N ASP A 50 -5.31 3.86 5.51
CA ASP A 50 -6.76 3.88 5.28
C ASP A 50 -7.51 2.95 6.25
N ASP A 51 -6.91 1.80 6.60
CA ASP A 51 -7.49 0.85 7.57
C ASP A 51 -7.58 1.45 8.98
N CYS A 52 -6.51 2.10 9.45
CA CYS A 52 -6.53 2.77 10.75
C CYS A 52 -7.53 3.93 10.77
N ILE A 53 -7.64 4.70 9.67
CA ILE A 53 -8.65 5.76 9.55
C ILE A 53 -10.06 5.16 9.64
N ALA A 54 -10.32 4.05 8.95
CA ALA A 54 -11.61 3.36 8.99
C ALA A 54 -11.93 2.85 10.40
N GLN A 55 -10.97 2.24 11.10
CA GLN A 55 -11.15 1.76 12.47
C GLN A 55 -11.44 2.91 13.44
N THR A 56 -10.69 4.01 13.38
CA THR A 56 -10.94 5.19 14.23
C THR A 56 -12.33 5.78 13.96
N ARG A 57 -12.76 5.84 12.70
CA ARG A 57 -14.12 6.30 12.35
C ARG A 57 -15.20 5.38 12.91
N ALA A 58 -15.05 4.07 12.78
CA ALA A 58 -16.00 3.10 13.31
C ALA A 58 -16.10 3.19 14.85
N GLN A 59 -14.97 3.35 15.54
CA GLN A 59 -14.94 3.54 16.99
C GLN A 59 -15.66 4.83 17.42
N ALA A 60 -15.43 5.94 16.72
CA ALA A 60 -16.10 7.21 17.02
C ALA A 60 -17.62 7.11 16.83
N GLN A 61 -18.08 6.39 15.81
CA GLN A 61 -19.51 6.16 15.58
C GLN A 61 -20.15 5.31 16.69
N ASN A 62 -19.46 4.25 17.13
CA ASN A 62 -19.93 3.39 18.21
C ASN A 62 -19.97 4.12 19.57
N ALA A 63 -19.07 5.07 19.80
CA ALA A 63 -19.05 5.88 21.02
C ALA A 63 -20.11 6.99 21.06
N ALA A 64 -20.56 7.48 19.89
CA ALA A 64 -21.60 8.50 19.79
C ALA A 64 -23.04 7.93 19.84
N GLY A 65 -23.18 6.61 19.62
CA GLY A 65 -24.46 5.90 19.70
C GLY A 65 -24.77 5.26 21.06
N GLN A 66 -23.90 5.46 22.07
CA GLN A 66 -24.12 5.15 23.48
C GLN A 66 -24.40 6.43 24.26
#